data_AF-Q41129-F1
#
_entry.id   AF-Q41129-F1
#
_cell.length_a   1.000
_cell.length_b   1.000
_cell.length_c   1.000
_cell.angle_alpha   90.00
_cell.angle_beta   90.00
_cell.angle_gamma   90.00
#
_symmetry.space_group_name_H-M   'P 1'
#
loop_
_entity.id
_entity.type
_entity.pdbx_description
1 polymer ?
#
loop_
_entity_poly.entity_id
_entity_poly.type
_entity_poly.pdbx_seq_one_letter_code
_entity_poly.pdbx_strand_id
1 'polypeptide(L)'
;HYSATDIPQASRFLFKQNRVRMIVDCNAMPVGVIQDDRLMQPLCLVGSTLRAPHGCHAQYMANMGSIASLAMAVIINGNDEEGVGRRSAMRLWGLVVCHHTSARCIPFP
;
A
#
# COMPACT_ATOMS: atom_id res chain seq x y z
N HIS A 1 -16.43 11.73 4.01
CA HIS A 1 -15.24 11.66 4.88
C HIS A 1 -15.09 10.22 5.38
N TYR A 2 -13.85 9.80 5.66
CA TYR A 2 -13.50 8.44 6.12
C TYR A 2 -12.73 8.52 7.44
N SER A 3 -12.71 7.42 8.20
CA SER A 3 -12.00 7.40 9.48
C SER A 3 -10.49 7.35 9.27
N ALA A 4 -9.73 7.99 10.15
CA ALA A 4 -8.26 7.90 10.14
C ALA A 4 -7.75 6.47 10.36
N THR A 5 -8.60 5.58 10.89
CA THR A 5 -8.33 4.16 11.12
C THR A 5 -8.43 3.30 9.86
N ASP A 6 -9.11 3.78 8.82
CA ASP A 6 -9.31 3.02 7.57
C ASP A 6 -7.97 2.78 6.83
N ILE A 7 -6.99 3.66 7.07
CA ILE A 7 -5.62 3.52 6.59
C ILE A 7 -4.66 3.63 7.78
N PRO A 8 -4.17 2.50 8.34
CA PRO A 8 -3.29 2.51 9.50
C PRO A 8 -2.02 3.34 9.31
N GLN A 9 -1.44 3.83 10.41
CA GLN A 9 -0.18 4.58 10.39
C GLN A 9 0.94 3.80 9.68
N ALA A 10 1.03 2.48 9.90
CA ALA A 10 1.98 1.61 9.22
C ALA A 10 1.81 1.66 7.69
N SER A 11 0.57 1.53 7.18
CA SER A 11 0.29 1.62 5.75
C SER A 11 0.66 2.99 5.17
N ARG A 12 0.35 4.08 5.88
CA ARG A 12 0.74 5.44 5.47
C ARG A 12 2.26 5.60 5.41
N PHE A 13 2.99 5.03 6.37
CA PHE A 13 4.45 5.03 6.35
C PHE A 13 4.99 4.23 5.16
N LEU A 14 4.44 3.06 4.87
CA LEU A 14 4.84 2.26 3.72
C LEU A 14 4.63 2.97 2.38
N PHE A 15 3.59 3.80 2.24
CA PHE A 15 3.37 4.61 1.04
C PHE A 15 4.43 5.68 0.80
N LYS A 16 5.20 6.08 1.84
CA LYS A 16 6.36 6.96 1.64
C LYS A 16 7.51 6.24 0.93
N GLN A 17 7.67 4.94 1.17
CA GLN A 17 8.71 4.09 0.57
C GLN A 17 8.24 3.49 -0.76
N ASN A 18 7.04 2.93 -0.79
CA ASN A 18 6.44 2.25 -1.94
C ASN A 18 5.27 3.08 -2.45
N ARG A 19 5.54 3.93 -3.44
CA ARG A 19 4.62 4.99 -3.87
C ARG A 19 3.43 4.49 -4.70
N VAL A 20 3.48 3.27 -5.20
CA VAL A 20 2.41 2.67 -6.01
C VAL A 20 2.10 1.28 -5.46
N ARG A 21 0.81 0.97 -5.30
CA ARG A 21 0.34 -0.34 -4.88
C ARG A 21 -0.88 -0.76 -5.67
N MET A 22 -0.82 -1.94 -6.27
CA MET A 22 -1.93 -2.53 -7.01
C MET A 22 -2.44 -3.78 -6.28
N ILE A 23 -3.75 -3.96 -6.29
CA ILE A 23 -4.44 -5.20 -5.94
C ILE A 23 -5.33 -5.52 -7.13
N VAL A 24 -5.01 -6.62 -7.82
CA VAL A 24 -5.72 -7.02 -9.04
C VAL A 24 -7.12 -7.54 -8.72
N ASP A 25 -7.25 -8.29 -7.63
CA ASP A 25 -8.49 -8.89 -7.15
C ASP A 25 -8.40 -9.07 -5.63
N CYS A 26 -9.35 -8.50 -4.87
CA CYS A 26 -9.41 -8.65 -3.41
C CYS A 26 -9.93 -10.01 -2.95
N ASN A 27 -10.62 -10.76 -3.83
CA ASN A 27 -11.17 -12.08 -3.53
C ASN A 27 -10.21 -13.22 -3.91
N ALA A 28 -9.12 -12.92 -4.60
CA ALA A 28 -8.10 -13.90 -4.94
C ALA A 28 -7.44 -14.47 -3.67
N MET A 29 -7.30 -15.80 -3.62
CA MET A 29 -6.63 -16.46 -2.51
C MET A 29 -5.14 -16.12 -2.47
N PRO A 30 -4.60 -15.65 -1.34
CA PRO A 30 -3.16 -15.43 -1.18
C PRO A 30 -2.36 -16.72 -1.39
N VAL A 31 -1.25 -16.63 -2.11
CA VAL A 31 -0.36 -17.76 -2.37
C VAL A 31 0.81 -17.74 -1.38
N GLY A 32 1.08 -18.88 -0.75
CA GLY A 32 2.21 -19.04 0.16
C GLY A 32 3.55 -18.98 -0.57
N VAL A 33 4.50 -18.25 -0.01
CA VAL A 33 5.88 -18.18 -0.53
C VAL A 33 6.70 -19.27 0.14
N ILE A 34 7.31 -20.15 -0.67
CA ILE A 34 8.28 -21.14 -0.19
C ILE A 34 9.60 -20.42 0.07
N GLN A 35 10.16 -20.60 1.26
CA GLN A 35 11.41 -19.98 1.70
C GLN A 35 12.32 -21.04 2.32
N ASP A 36 13.63 -20.81 2.31
CA ASP A 36 14.61 -21.71 2.93
C ASP A 36 14.41 -21.74 4.46
N ASP A 37 14.42 -22.93 5.06
CA ASP A 37 14.24 -23.13 6.50
C ASP A 37 15.34 -22.46 7.36
N ARG A 38 16.47 -22.11 6.76
CA ARG A 38 17.56 -21.38 7.42
C ARG A 38 17.25 -19.91 7.69
N LEU A 39 16.20 -19.36 7.06
CA LEU A 39 15.76 -17.98 7.30
C LEU A 39 15.16 -17.87 8.70
N MET A 40 15.78 -17.05 9.55
CA MET A 40 15.30 -16.80 10.92
C MET A 40 13.96 -16.04 10.98
N GLN A 41 13.53 -15.45 9.87
CA GLN A 41 12.30 -14.67 9.78
C GLN A 41 11.73 -14.73 8.36
N PRO A 42 10.41 -14.51 8.19
CA PRO A 42 9.81 -14.47 6.87
C PRO A 42 10.44 -13.43 5.94
N LEU A 43 10.45 -13.73 4.64
CA LEU A 43 10.89 -12.77 3.61
C LEU A 43 10.14 -11.43 3.72
N CYS A 44 10.88 -10.33 3.70
CA CYS A 44 10.31 -8.99 3.72
C CYS A 44 9.75 -8.62 2.33
N LEU A 45 8.44 -8.78 2.13
CA LEU A 45 7.76 -8.47 0.87
C LEU A 45 7.29 -7.01 0.75
N VAL A 46 7.76 -6.12 1.63
CA VAL A 46 7.24 -4.75 1.74
C VAL A 46 7.28 -3.98 0.42
N GLY A 47 8.32 -4.18 -0.39
CA GLY A 47 8.51 -3.57 -1.71
C GLY A 47 8.09 -4.45 -2.89
N SER A 48 7.51 -5.64 -2.65
CA SER A 48 7.01 -6.48 -3.73
C SER A 48 5.72 -5.91 -4.30
N THR A 49 5.64 -5.81 -5.63
CA THR A 49 4.45 -5.38 -6.37
C THR A 49 3.30 -6.39 -6.25
N LEU A 50 3.62 -7.66 -5.98
CA LEU A 50 2.65 -8.76 -5.86
C LEU A 50 2.24 -9.05 -4.40
N ARG A 51 2.66 -8.22 -3.45
CA ARG A 51 2.34 -8.44 -2.03
C ARG A 51 0.82 -8.45 -1.80
N ALA A 52 0.32 -9.58 -1.31
CA ALA A 52 -1.09 -9.76 -0.98
C ALA A 52 -1.61 -8.67 -0.01
N PRO A 53 -2.87 -8.25 -0.14
CA PRO A 53 -3.51 -7.41 0.87
C PRO A 53 -3.68 -8.14 2.19
N HIS A 54 -3.58 -7.38 3.29
CA HIS A 54 -4.00 -7.88 4.59
C HIS A 54 -5.51 -8.16 4.58
N GLY A 55 -5.95 -9.23 5.24
CA GLY A 55 -7.35 -9.71 5.19
C GLY A 55 -8.38 -8.64 5.53
N CYS A 56 -8.12 -7.80 6.54
CA CYS A 56 -8.99 -6.67 6.88
C CYS A 56 -9.20 -5.71 5.69
N HIS A 57 -8.13 -5.39 4.95
CA HIS A 57 -8.24 -4.49 3.79
C HIS A 57 -8.87 -5.18 2.58
N ALA A 58 -8.62 -6.49 2.37
CA ALA A 58 -9.30 -7.28 1.34
C ALA A 58 -10.83 -7.31 1.59
N GLN A 59 -11.25 -7.55 2.83
CA GLN A 59 -12.67 -7.51 3.20
C GLN A 59 -13.25 -6.10 3.09
N TYR A 60 -12.51 -5.06 3.47
CA TYR A 60 -12.92 -3.67 3.29
C TYR A 60 -13.20 -3.36 1.80
N MET A 61 -12.31 -3.80 0.91
CA MET A 61 -12.48 -3.66 -0.54
C MET A 61 -13.73 -4.40 -1.05
N ALA A 62 -13.93 -5.65 -0.63
CA ALA A 62 -15.11 -6.44 -0.97
C ALA A 62 -16.41 -5.76 -0.50
N ASN A 63 -16.44 -5.27 0.74
CA ASN A 63 -17.59 -4.56 1.30
C ASN A 63 -17.89 -3.25 0.55
N MET A 64 -16.87 -2.59 0.00
CA MET A 64 -17.01 -1.38 -0.80
C MET A 64 -17.41 -1.67 -2.26
N GLY A 65 -17.41 -2.93 -2.70
CA GLY A 65 -17.63 -3.30 -4.11
C GLY A 65 -16.43 -3.00 -5.01
N SER A 66 -15.25 -2.82 -4.44
CA SER A 66 -14.00 -2.55 -5.16
C SER A 66 -13.22 -3.85 -5.32
N ILE A 67 -13.35 -4.50 -6.48
CA ILE A 67 -12.67 -5.77 -6.74
C ILE A 67 -11.17 -5.56 -6.96
N ALA A 68 -10.81 -4.55 -7.76
CA ALA A 68 -9.42 -4.15 -7.98
C ALA A 68 -9.16 -2.74 -7.46
N SER A 69 -7.94 -2.47 -7.00
CA SER A 69 -7.52 -1.16 -6.52
C SER A 69 -6.10 -0.81 -6.97
N LEU A 70 -5.90 0.46 -7.33
CA LEU A 70 -4.59 1.07 -7.51
C LEU A 70 -4.51 2.29 -6.59
N ALA A 71 -3.53 2.28 -5.68
CA ALA A 71 -3.26 3.40 -4.78
C ALA A 71 -1.88 4.01 -5.10
N MET A 72 -1.85 5.32 -5.28
CA MET A 72 -0.65 6.09 -5.59
C MET A 72 -0.45 7.18 -4.54
N ALA A 73 0.76 7.25 -3.98
CA ALA A 73 1.11 8.19 -2.93
C ALA A 73 1.39 9.59 -3.49
N VAL A 74 0.71 10.60 -2.93
CA VAL A 74 1.02 12.01 -3.18
C VAL A 74 1.96 12.48 -2.09
N ILE A 75 3.23 12.65 -2.46
CA ILE A 75 4.29 13.10 -1.54
C ILE A 75 4.62 14.56 -1.85
N ILE A 76 4.68 15.38 -0.82
CA ILE A 76 5.13 16.77 -0.90
C ILE A 76 6.40 16.95 -0.07
N ASN A 77 7.22 17.91 -0.46
CA ASN A 77 8.34 18.33 0.38
C ASN A 77 7.79 19.07 1.59
N GLY A 78 8.27 18.73 2.79
CA GLY A 78 8.03 19.54 3.97
C GLY A 78 8.80 20.85 3.86
N ASN A 79 8.14 21.96 4.21
CA ASN A 79 8.84 23.21 4.48
C ASN A 79 9.32 23.13 5.94
N ASP A 80 10.61 22.91 6.14
CA ASP A 80 11.23 22.96 7.46
C ASP A 80 11.35 24.44 7.90
N GLU A 81 10.26 25.03 8.39
CA GLU A 81 10.31 26.30 9.14
C GLU A 81 10.50 26.06 10.65
N GLU A 82 10.40 24.81 11.13
CA GLU A 82 10.58 24.47 12.54
C GLU A 82 11.41 23.18 12.71
N GLY A 83 12.74 23.30 12.67
CA GLY A 83 13.62 22.22 13.13
C GLY A 83 15.00 22.15 12.46
N VAL A 84 16.05 22.29 13.27
CA VAL A 84 17.45 22.17 12.86
C VAL A 84 17.76 20.71 12.48
N GLY A 85 17.83 20.41 11.17
CA GLY A 85 18.32 19.13 10.67
C GLY A 85 18.04 18.91 9.18
N ARG A 86 19.06 19.11 8.33
CA ARG A 86 19.03 19.05 6.86
C ARG A 86 18.61 17.70 6.25
N ARG A 87 17.31 17.36 6.26
CA ARG A 87 16.70 16.41 5.32
C ARG A 87 15.30 16.90 5.00
N SER A 88 15.08 17.38 3.77
CA SER A 88 13.75 17.70 3.25
C SER A 88 12.76 16.61 3.67
N ALA A 89 11.90 16.92 4.63
CA ALA A 89 11.04 15.92 5.25
C ALA A 89 9.87 15.62 4.31
N MET A 90 10.01 14.60 3.46
CA MET A 90 8.92 14.15 2.59
C MET A 90 7.69 13.76 3.42
N ARG A 91 6.56 14.42 3.15
CA ARG A 91 5.27 14.21 3.82
C ARG A 91 4.29 13.55 2.85
N LEU A 92 3.59 12.51 3.32
CA LEU A 92 2.43 11.97 2.61
C LEU A 92 1.28 12.96 2.76
N TRP A 93 0.94 13.65 1.68
CA TRP A 93 -0.18 14.59 1.64
C TRP A 93 -1.51 13.85 1.51
N GLY A 94 -1.54 12.83 0.65
CA GLY A 94 -2.74 12.03 0.39
C GLY A 94 -2.45 10.86 -0.54
N LEU A 95 -3.52 10.21 -0.98
CA LEU A 95 -3.47 9.11 -1.95
C LEU A 95 -4.40 9.43 -3.12
N VAL A 96 -3.96 9.13 -4.34
CA VAL A 96 -4.85 8.94 -5.49
C VAL A 96 -5.24 7.47 -5.50
N VAL A 97 -6.53 7.18 -5.39
CA VAL A 97 -7.05 5.81 -5.30
C VAL A 97 -8.01 5.56 -6.46
N CYS A 98 -7.73 4.53 -7.25
CA CYS A 98 -8.58 4.05 -8.33
C CYS A 98 -9.21 2.72 -7.91
N HIS A 99 -10.49 2.54 -8.21
CA HIS A 99 -11.22 1.31 -7.99
C HIS A 99 -11.75 0.74 -9.31
N HIS A 100 -11.87 -0.57 -9.38
CA HIS A 100 -12.52 -1.26 -10.49
C HIS A 100 -13.51 -2.30 -9.95
N THR A 101 -14.67 -2.40 -10.58
CA THR A 101 -15.73 -3.36 -10.19
C THR A 101 -15.47 -4.79 -10.67
N SER A 102 -14.38 -4.99 -11.41
CA SER A 102 -13.89 -6.29 -11.86
C SER A 102 -12.37 -6.36 -11.72
N ALA A 103 -11.82 -7.58 -11.73
CA ALA A 103 -10.38 -7.78 -11.64
C ALA A 103 -9.66 -7.02 -12.77
N ARG A 104 -8.60 -6.29 -12.42
CA ARG A 104 -7.85 -5.48 -13.39
C ARG A 104 -6.37 -5.42 -13.03
N CYS A 105 -5.55 -5.94 -13.93
CA CYS A 105 -4.09 -5.82 -13.89
C CYS A 105 -3.66 -4.86 -14.99
N ILE A 106 -2.82 -3.87 -14.66
CA ILE A 106 -2.22 -2.97 -15.64
C ILE A 106 -0.72 -3.26 -15.73
N PRO A 107 -0.10 -3.20 -16.93
CA PRO A 107 1.34 -3.39 -17.09
C PRO A 107 2.14 -2.39 -16.25
N PHE A 108 3.29 -2.83 -15.74
CA PHE A 108 4.26 -1.93 -15.13
C PHE A 108 4.94 -1.10 -16.24
N PRO A 109 5.11 0.22 -16.08
CA PRO A 109 5.83 1.06 -17.03
C PRO A 109 7.34 0.78 -17.10
#